data_AF-A0A920YT82-F1
#
_entry.id   AF-A0A920YT82-F1
#
_cell.length_a   1.000
_cell.length_b   1.000
_cell.length_c   1.000
_cell.angle_alpha   90.00
_cell.angle_beta   90.00
_cell.angle_gamma   90.00
#
_symmetry.space_group_name_H-M   'P 1'
#
loop_
_entity.id
_entity.type
_entity.pdbx_description
1 polymer ?
#
loop_
_entity_poly.entity_id
_entity_poly.type
_entity_poly.pdbx_seq_one_letter_code
_entity_poly.pdbx_strand_id
1 'polypeptide(L)'
;MKQIGAIENVKIGVYRIKKYPVTDAKTIQVLLLAILNLKEKAYYEIAELSSIPQVFPFEYNVSYEWLHDSELFTLSNFGGKIVLTAD
;
A
#
# COMPACT_ATOMS: atom_id res chain seq x y z
N MET A 1 -8.35 -7.61 13.11
CA MET A 1 -8.27 -8.44 11.88
C MET A 1 -9.46 -9.37 11.67
N LYS A 2 -9.88 -10.18 12.65
CA LYS A 2 -11.12 -10.98 12.55
C LYS A 2 -12.39 -10.14 12.29
N GLN A 3 -12.54 -9.01 12.99
CA GLN A 3 -13.69 -8.10 12.83
C GLN A 3 -13.79 -7.45 11.44
N ILE A 4 -12.66 -7.27 10.76
CA ILE A 4 -12.62 -6.75 9.38
C ILE A 4 -12.61 -7.87 8.33
N GLY A 5 -12.83 -9.12 8.75
CA GLY A 5 -12.93 -10.29 7.86
C GLY A 5 -11.60 -10.82 7.31
N ALA A 6 -10.46 -10.20 7.65
CA ALA A 6 -9.14 -10.59 7.16
C ALA A 6 -8.65 -11.96 7.67
N ILE A 7 -9.26 -12.47 8.74
CA ILE A 7 -8.97 -13.80 9.29
C ILE A 7 -10.28 -14.57 9.35
N GLU A 8 -10.35 -15.66 8.60
CA GLU A 8 -11.48 -16.60 8.61
C GLU A 8 -11.14 -17.85 9.42
N ASN A 9 -12.11 -18.35 10.20
CA ASN A 9 -11.97 -19.64 10.86
C ASN A 9 -12.40 -20.73 9.89
N VAL A 10 -11.49 -21.65 9.57
CA VAL A 10 -11.77 -22.78 8.67
C VAL A 10 -12.26 -23.98 9.48
N LYS A 11 -11.57 -24.27 10.59
CA LYS A 11 -11.97 -25.26 11.61
C LYS A 11 -11.24 -24.96 12.93
N ILE A 12 -11.51 -25.74 13.97
CA ILE A 12 -10.85 -25.59 15.27
C ILE A 12 -9.32 -25.61 15.08
N GLY A 13 -8.65 -24.58 15.58
CA GLY A 13 -7.19 -24.41 15.47
C GLY A 13 -6.66 -24.05 14.08
N VAL A 14 -7.51 -23.92 13.05
CA VAL A 14 -7.09 -23.60 11.68
C VAL A 14 -7.78 -22.34 11.18
N TYR A 15 -6.95 -21.35 10.82
CA TYR A 15 -7.38 -20.07 10.29
C TYR A 15 -6.77 -19.84 8.92
N ARG A 16 -7.47 -19.08 8.07
CA ARG A 16 -6.95 -18.61 6.80
C ARG A 16 -6.93 -17.08 6.79
N ILE A 17 -5.90 -16.53 6.18
CA ILE A 17 -5.84 -15.11 5.85
C ILE A 17 -6.64 -14.89 4.58
N LYS A 18 -7.62 -13.99 4.66
CA LYS A 18 -8.32 -13.46 3.50
C LYS A 18 -7.71 -12.11 3.14
N LYS A 19 -7.15 -12.04 1.94
CA LYS A 19 -6.68 -10.79 1.35
C LYS A 19 -7.76 -10.19 0.46
N TYR A 20 -7.72 -8.87 0.29
CA TYR A 20 -8.76 -8.12 -0.40
C TYR A 20 -8.17 -7.40 -1.60
N PRO A 21 -8.50 -7.80 -2.84
CA PRO A 21 -8.06 -7.07 -4.01
C PRO A 21 -8.71 -5.70 -4.04
N VAL A 22 -7.91 -4.66 -4.25
CA VAL A 22 -8.34 -3.28 -4.41
C VAL A 22 -7.89 -2.78 -5.77
N THR A 23 -8.86 -2.46 -6.62
CA THR A 23 -8.64 -1.91 -7.96
C THR A 23 -9.07 -0.45 -8.09
N ASP A 24 -9.79 0.07 -7.09
CA ASP A 24 -10.20 1.47 -7.05
C ASP A 24 -9.02 2.37 -6.71
N ALA A 25 -8.65 3.24 -7.65
CA ALA A 25 -7.50 4.13 -7.53
C ALA A 25 -7.59 5.05 -6.31
N LYS A 26 -8.78 5.57 -5.97
CA LYS A 26 -8.95 6.47 -4.81
C LYS A 26 -8.67 5.74 -3.50
N THR A 27 -9.13 4.50 -3.38
CA THR A 27 -8.84 3.66 -2.21
C THR A 27 -7.34 3.42 -2.10
N ILE A 28 -6.65 3.12 -3.20
CA ILE A 28 -5.19 2.96 -3.21
C ILE A 28 -4.51 4.27 -2.80
N GLN A 29 -4.98 5.44 -3.26
CA GLN A 29 -4.43 6.75 -2.85
C GLN A 29 -4.51 6.96 -1.34
N VAL A 30 -5.66 6.64 -0.75
CA VAL A 30 -5.85 6.75 0.71
C VAL A 30 -4.85 5.86 1.45
N LEU A 31 -4.62 4.63 0.97
CA LEU A 31 -3.63 3.72 1.57
C LEU A 31 -2.22 4.29 1.47
N LEU A 32 -1.82 4.80 0.30
CA LEU A 32 -0.48 5.39 0.12
C LEU A 32 -0.29 6.67 0.94
N LEU A 33 -1.28 7.55 0.98
CA LEU A 33 -1.25 8.75 1.81
C LEU A 33 -1.15 8.39 3.29
N ALA A 34 -1.88 7.36 3.75
CA ALA A 34 -1.77 6.86 5.11
C ALA A 34 -0.34 6.37 5.41
N ILE A 35 0.26 5.58 4.52
CA ILE A 35 1.66 5.11 4.65
C ILE A 35 2.62 6.29 4.79
N LEU A 36 2.54 7.27 3.89
CA LEU A 36 3.43 8.44 3.90
C LEU A 36 3.28 9.27 5.18
N ASN A 37 2.04 9.40 5.70
CA ASN A 37 1.76 10.11 6.93
C ASN A 37 2.29 9.42 8.20
N LEU A 38 2.59 8.12 8.15
CA LEU A 38 3.22 7.43 9.28
C LEU A 38 4.69 7.88 9.49
N LYS A 39 5.32 8.48 8.47
CA LYS A 39 6.69 9.01 8.53
C LYS A 39 7.73 7.98 9.03
N GLU A 40 7.50 6.69 8.78
CA GLU A 40 8.42 5.62 9.18
C GLU A 40 9.66 5.53 8.28
N LYS A 41 9.55 5.96 7.01
CA LYS A 41 10.65 6.11 6.07
C LYS A 41 10.64 7.51 5.45
N ALA A 42 11.83 8.01 5.11
CA ALA A 42 11.97 9.27 4.38
C ALA A 42 11.48 9.17 2.92
N TYR A 43 11.57 7.97 2.33
CA TYR A 43 11.12 7.68 0.98
C TYR A 43 10.74 6.20 0.84
N TYR A 44 9.96 5.89 -0.19
CA TYR A 44 9.58 4.52 -0.56
C TYR A 44 9.83 4.27 -2.05
N GLU A 45 10.38 3.12 -2.42
CA GLU A 45 10.45 2.71 -3.83
C GLU A 45 9.03 2.35 -4.34
N ILE A 46 8.70 2.66 -5.59
CA ILE A 46 7.38 2.31 -6.15
C ILE A 46 7.12 0.81 -6.06
N ALA A 47 8.16 0.01 -6.33
CA ALA A 47 8.09 -1.45 -6.32
C ALA A 47 7.78 -2.05 -4.94
N GLU A 48 8.03 -1.34 -3.83
CA GLU A 48 7.70 -1.85 -2.49
C GLU A 48 6.31 -1.43 -2.02
N LEU A 49 5.68 -0.41 -2.60
CA LEU A 49 4.43 0.19 -2.11
C LEU A 49 3.27 -0.80 -1.94
N SER A 50 3.18 -1.83 -2.79
CA SER A 50 2.15 -2.88 -2.72
C SER A 50 2.45 -3.99 -1.71
N SER A 51 3.63 -3.96 -1.08
CA SER A 51 4.12 -5.00 -0.16
C SER A 51 4.33 -4.51 1.27
N ILE A 52 3.91 -3.27 1.56
CA ILE A 52 4.09 -2.64 2.87
C ILE A 52 3.17 -3.32 3.91
N PRO A 53 3.69 -3.76 5.08
CA PRO A 53 2.88 -4.49 6.06
C PRO A 53 1.64 -3.73 6.59
N GLN A 54 1.75 -2.40 6.71
CA GLN A 54 0.71 -1.53 7.26
C GLN A 54 -0.58 -1.51 6.41
N VAL A 55 -0.51 -1.90 5.14
CA VAL A 55 -1.68 -1.97 4.26
C VAL A 55 -2.32 -3.36 4.20
N PHE A 56 -1.82 -4.31 5.00
CA PHE A 56 -2.51 -5.58 5.17
C PHE A 56 -3.95 -5.32 5.67
N PRO A 57 -4.99 -5.95 5.07
CA PRO A 57 -4.95 -7.14 4.21
C PRO A 57 -5.11 -6.88 2.71
N PHE A 58 -4.87 -5.66 2.24
CA PHE A 58 -5.18 -5.27 0.86
C PHE A 58 -4.14 -5.74 -0.14
N GLU A 59 -4.59 -6.18 -1.32
CA GLU A 59 -3.76 -6.49 -2.48
C GLU A 59 -4.07 -5.48 -3.58
N TYR A 60 -3.07 -4.72 -3.99
CA TYR A 60 -3.21 -3.71 -5.03
C TYR A 60 -1.89 -3.56 -5.77
N ASN A 61 -1.94 -2.94 -6.94
CA ASN A 61 -0.76 -2.57 -7.70
C ASN A 61 -0.73 -1.06 -7.88
N VAL A 62 0.48 -0.52 -7.93
CA VAL A 62 0.74 0.90 -8.15
C VAL A 62 1.59 1.01 -9.40
N SER A 63 1.09 1.68 -10.43
CA SER A 63 1.88 1.97 -11.64
C SER A 63 2.59 3.32 -11.50
N TYR A 64 3.72 3.44 -12.21
CA TYR A 64 4.49 4.68 -12.24
C TYR A 64 3.69 5.81 -12.90
N GLU A 65 3.05 5.53 -14.02
CA GLU A 65 2.32 6.52 -14.82
C GLU A 65 1.22 7.18 -13.99
N TRP A 66 0.49 6.38 -13.22
CA TRP A 66 -0.58 6.87 -12.36
C TRP A 66 -0.07 7.77 -11.23
N LEU A 67 1.06 7.42 -10.61
CA LEU A 67 1.68 8.28 -9.60
C LEU A 67 2.22 9.57 -10.21
N HIS A 68 2.79 9.49 -11.42
CA HIS A 68 3.35 10.63 -12.12
C HIS A 68 2.30 11.67 -12.49
N ASP A 69 1.11 11.23 -12.90
CA ASP A 69 -0.01 12.10 -13.27
C ASP A 69 -0.80 12.64 -12.07
N SER A 70 -0.44 12.25 -10.84
CA SER A 70 -1.17 12.58 -9.63
C SER A 70 -0.56 13.77 -8.89
N GLU A 71 -1.36 14.82 -8.64
CA GLU A 71 -0.97 15.97 -7.82
C GLU A 71 -0.83 15.63 -6.31
N LEU A 72 -1.25 14.44 -5.89
CA LEU A 72 -1.21 14.01 -4.48
C LEU A 72 0.15 13.45 -4.03
N PHE A 73 1.06 13.19 -4.96
CA PHE A 73 2.31 12.51 -4.66
C PHE A 73 3.50 13.17 -5.31
N THR A 74 4.57 13.33 -4.53
CA THR A 74 5.85 13.81 -5.03
C THR A 74 6.74 12.62 -5.39
N LEU A 75 7.13 12.54 -6.67
CA LEU A 75 8.12 11.58 -7.15
C LEU A 75 9.51 12.24 -7.20
N SER A 76 10.51 11.51 -6.72
CA SER A 76 11.91 11.93 -6.70
C SER A 76 12.81 10.82 -7.22
N ASN A 77 14.10 11.14 -7.41
CA ASN A 77 15.13 10.16 -7.74
C ASN A 77 16.14 10.06 -6.60
N PHE A 78 16.32 8.84 -6.08
CA PHE A 78 17.35 8.55 -5.09
C PHE A 78 18.18 7.35 -5.56
N GLY A 79 19.48 7.56 -5.76
CA GLY A 79 20.40 6.50 -6.19
C GLY A 79 20.03 5.85 -7.53
N GLY A 80 19.44 6.62 -8.45
CA GLY A 80 18.99 6.11 -9.76
C GLY A 80 17.63 5.41 -9.73
N LYS A 81 16.98 5.34 -8.57
CA LYS A 81 15.65 4.76 -8.40
C LYS A 81 14.60 5.84 -8.21
N ILE A 82 13.43 5.61 -8.79
CA ILE A 82 12.26 6.48 -8.58
C ILE A 82 11.64 6.14 -7.22
N VAL A 83 11.45 7.16 -6.41
CA VAL A 83 10.92 7.03 -5.05
C VAL A 83 9.77 8.00 -4.81
N LEU A 84 8.86 7.60 -3.95
CA LEU A 84 7.77 8.40 -3.40
C LEU A 84 8.24 9.03 -2.09
N THR A 85 8.03 10.33 -1.92
CA THR A 85 8.37 11.07 -0.68
C THR A 85 7.09 11.64 -0.05
N ALA A 86 7.10 11.78 1.28
CA ALA A 86 6.13 12.61 1.97
C ALA A 86 6.62 14.06 1.91
N ASP A 87 5.73 15.00 1.56
CA ASP A 87 6.01 16.44 1.73
C ASP A 87 6.13 16.82 3.22
#